data_AF-A0A533RV37-F1
#
_entry.id   AF-A0A533RV37-F1
#
_cell.length_a   1.000
_cell.length_b   1.000
_cell.length_c   1.000
_cell.angle_alpha   90.00
_cell.angle_beta   90.00
_cell.angle_gamma   90.00
#
_symmetry.space_group_name_H-M   'P 1'
#
loop_
_entity.id
_entity.type
_entity.pdbx_description
1 polymer ?
#
loop_
_entity_poly.entity_id
_entity_poly.type
_entity_poly.pdbx_seq_one_letter_code
_entity_poly.pdbx_strand_id
1 'polypeptide(L)'
;IELAAPVSHIWYFKGIPSRMGLLLDMSPRSLEKVLYFVSYIVIDAGDTPLMKKQLLTETEYREYREKFGNLFKAGMGAEAIKKLLEEIDLEELAKELRQELKEVSGQRKVRAIRRLEVVEAFRKSGNRPEWMVMDVVPVIPPELRPMVQLDGGRFATSDLNDLYRRVINRNNRLKRLLDLGAPDIIVRNEKRMLQEAVDALIDNGRRGRPVTGPGNRPLKSLSDMLKGKQGRFRQNLLGKRVDYSGRSVIVVGPELLLHQCGLPKEMALELFKPFVMKKLVNDGHAHNIKSAKRMVERVRPEVWDVLEEVIKEHPVLLNRAPTLHRLGIQAFEPVLVEGRAIQIHPMVCTAYNADFDGDQMAVHVPLAAEAQAEARLLMLSAHNILNPKDGRPVAIPTQDMVLGCYYLTLERDGAKGEGMVFKDAEEALLAYRTG
;
A
#
# COMPACT_ATOMS: atom_id res chain seq x y z
N ILE A 1 -10.55 13.52 -21.76
CA ILE A 1 -11.92 13.34 -22.31
C ILE A 1 -12.67 14.62 -22.02
N GLU A 2 -12.94 15.41 -23.05
CA GLU A 2 -13.82 16.58 -22.92
C GLU A 2 -15.28 16.11 -22.79
N LEU A 3 -15.94 16.49 -21.70
CA LEU A 3 -17.30 16.06 -21.41
C LEU A 3 -18.32 16.92 -22.16
N ALA A 4 -19.38 16.30 -22.67
CA ALA A 4 -20.48 16.95 -23.36
C ALA A 4 -21.39 17.74 -22.42
N ALA A 5 -21.36 17.41 -21.13
CA ALA A 5 -21.99 18.16 -20.05
C ALA A 5 -21.08 18.10 -18.82
N PRO A 6 -21.03 19.16 -17.98
CA PRO A 6 -20.30 19.14 -16.72
C PRO A 6 -20.75 17.99 -15.82
N VAL A 7 -19.82 17.42 -15.05
CA VAL A 7 -20.06 16.28 -14.16
C VAL A 7 -19.50 16.60 -12.78
N SER A 8 -20.29 16.42 -11.73
CA SER A 8 -19.83 16.66 -10.36
C SER A 8 -18.85 15.58 -9.92
N HIS A 9 -17.74 15.96 -9.29
CA HIS A 9 -16.77 14.99 -8.82
C HIS A 9 -17.24 14.32 -7.51
N ILE A 10 -17.37 12.98 -7.54
CA ILE A 10 -18.02 12.19 -6.48
C ILE A 10 -17.46 12.40 -5.08
N TRP A 11 -16.14 12.55 -4.94
CA TRP A 11 -15.51 12.77 -3.63
C TRP A 11 -15.99 14.03 -2.90
N TYR A 12 -16.36 15.10 -3.61
CA TYR A 12 -16.70 16.37 -2.95
C TYR A 12 -18.15 16.45 -2.48
N PHE A 13 -19.07 15.75 -3.14
CA PHE A 13 -20.48 15.73 -2.73
C PHE A 13 -20.87 14.52 -1.86
N LYS A 14 -20.22 13.35 -2.05
CA LYS A 14 -20.37 12.15 -1.19
C LYS A 14 -19.25 11.98 -0.15
N GLY A 15 -18.33 12.94 -0.07
CA GLY A 15 -17.36 13.03 1.02
C GLY A 15 -18.05 13.13 2.38
N ILE A 16 -17.40 12.62 3.42
CA ILE A 16 -17.82 12.85 4.81
C ILE A 16 -16.71 13.68 5.47
N PRO A 17 -16.92 14.99 5.73
CA PRO A 17 -18.11 15.79 5.37
C PRO A 17 -18.16 16.17 3.87
N SER A 18 -19.36 16.47 3.37
CA SER A 18 -19.58 16.89 1.97
C SER A 18 -19.15 18.35 1.83
N ARG A 19 -18.04 18.61 1.12
CA ARG A 19 -17.48 19.96 0.95
C ARG A 19 -18.42 20.83 0.11
N MET A 20 -19.00 20.25 -0.93
CA MET A 20 -20.02 20.91 -1.77
C MET A 20 -21.30 21.20 -0.97
N GLY A 21 -21.74 20.26 -0.13
CA GLY A 21 -22.90 20.46 0.76
C GLY A 21 -22.69 21.57 1.77
N LEU A 22 -21.51 21.63 2.40
CA LEU A 22 -21.18 22.69 3.34
C LEU A 22 -21.15 24.06 2.67
N LEU A 23 -20.51 24.20 1.49
CA LEU A 23 -20.45 25.48 0.79
C LEU A 23 -21.84 26.00 0.40
N LEU A 24 -22.67 25.15 -0.20
CA LEU A 24 -24.01 25.51 -0.63
C LEU A 24 -25.03 25.61 0.52
N ASP A 25 -24.66 25.19 1.72
CA ASP A 25 -25.52 25.01 2.90
C ASP A 25 -26.68 24.02 2.69
N MET A 26 -26.41 22.97 1.91
CA MET A 26 -27.39 21.95 1.54
C MET A 26 -27.05 20.58 2.11
N SER A 27 -28.08 19.78 2.40
CA SER A 27 -27.86 18.39 2.79
C SER A 27 -27.27 17.57 1.61
N PRO A 28 -26.40 16.58 1.87
CA PRO A 28 -25.87 15.71 0.80
C PRO A 28 -26.95 14.99 0.00
N ARG A 29 -28.08 14.64 0.65
CA ARG A 29 -29.25 14.02 -0.01
C ARG A 29 -29.95 14.99 -0.97
N SER A 30 -30.04 16.26 -0.58
CA SER A 30 -30.60 17.32 -1.43
C SER A 30 -29.75 17.55 -2.67
N LEU A 31 -28.43 17.63 -2.51
CA LEU A 31 -27.50 17.74 -3.64
C LEU A 31 -27.58 16.54 -4.58
N GLU A 32 -27.66 15.33 -4.01
CA GLU A 32 -27.79 14.10 -4.78
C GLU A 32 -29.04 14.11 -5.68
N LYS A 33 -30.19 14.56 -5.16
CA LYS A 33 -31.42 14.68 -5.96
C LYS A 33 -31.26 15.63 -7.16
N VAL A 34 -30.56 16.74 -6.98
CA VAL A 34 -30.31 17.71 -8.06
C VAL A 34 -29.33 17.14 -9.09
N LEU A 35 -28.20 16.59 -8.63
CA LEU A 35 -27.14 16.05 -9.51
C LEU A 35 -27.61 14.90 -10.39
N TYR A 36 -28.51 14.04 -9.89
CA TYR A 36 -29.08 12.92 -10.65
C TYR A 36 -30.42 13.22 -11.30
N PHE A 37 -30.73 14.51 -11.54
CA PHE A 37 -31.89 14.95 -12.32
C PHE A 37 -33.25 14.51 -11.74
N VAL A 38 -33.36 14.39 -10.41
CA VAL A 38 -34.62 14.05 -9.71
C VAL A 38 -35.40 15.30 -9.31
N SER A 39 -34.70 16.39 -8.96
CA SER A 39 -35.32 17.65 -8.54
C SER A 39 -34.63 18.84 -9.19
N TYR A 40 -35.37 19.92 -9.39
CA TYR A 40 -34.82 21.20 -9.79
C TYR A 40 -34.32 21.97 -8.57
N ILE A 41 -33.37 22.86 -8.78
CA ILE A 41 -32.90 23.83 -7.80
C ILE A 41 -33.09 25.24 -8.36
N VAL A 42 -33.64 26.14 -7.55
CA VAL A 42 -33.77 27.56 -7.90
C VAL A 42 -32.38 28.20 -7.87
N ILE A 43 -31.92 28.65 -9.03
CA ILE A 43 -30.65 29.36 -9.22
C ILE A 43 -30.86 30.85 -8.96
N ASP A 44 -31.93 31.39 -9.53
CA ASP A 44 -32.35 32.78 -9.35
C ASP A 44 -33.85 32.82 -9.08
N ALA A 45 -34.23 33.45 -7.98
CA ALA A 45 -35.62 33.56 -7.55
C ALA A 45 -36.37 34.68 -8.29
N GLY A 46 -35.67 35.71 -8.78
CA GLY A 46 -36.31 36.92 -9.33
C GLY A 46 -37.41 37.49 -8.43
N ASP A 47 -38.45 38.08 -9.05
CA ASP A 47 -39.64 38.60 -8.36
C ASP A 47 -40.71 37.50 -8.13
N THR A 48 -40.30 36.39 -7.53
CA THR A 48 -41.21 35.29 -7.18
C THR A 48 -41.11 34.95 -5.70
N PRO A 49 -42.11 34.26 -5.10
CA PRO A 49 -42.05 33.85 -3.69
C PRO A 49 -41.05 32.70 -3.43
N LEU A 50 -40.26 32.30 -4.42
CA LEU A 50 -39.29 31.22 -4.30
C LEU A 50 -38.02 31.70 -3.59
N MET A 51 -37.36 30.78 -2.89
CA MET A 51 -36.04 31.04 -2.30
C MET A 51 -34.92 30.47 -3.15
N LYS A 52 -33.80 31.18 -3.24
CA LYS A 52 -32.58 30.66 -3.86
C LYS A 52 -32.16 29.35 -3.18
N LYS A 53 -31.73 28.36 -3.96
CA LYS A 53 -31.40 26.98 -3.52
C LYS A 53 -32.59 26.15 -3.02
N GLN A 54 -33.82 26.63 -3.15
CA GLN A 54 -35.01 25.82 -2.89
C GLN A 54 -35.10 24.68 -3.91
N LEU A 55 -35.44 23.49 -3.43
CA LEU A 55 -35.70 22.34 -4.29
C LEU A 55 -37.15 22.36 -4.77
N LEU A 56 -37.34 22.10 -6.05
CA LEU A 56 -38.65 21.94 -6.67
C LEU A 56 -38.76 20.54 -7.28
N THR A 57 -39.88 19.88 -7.03
CA THR A 57 -40.28 18.68 -7.76
C THR A 57 -40.64 19.03 -9.20
N GLU A 58 -40.76 18.03 -10.08
CA GLU A 58 -41.13 18.28 -11.48
C GLU A 58 -42.52 18.92 -11.62
N THR A 59 -43.48 18.53 -10.77
CA THR A 59 -44.82 19.10 -10.72
C THR A 59 -44.78 20.55 -10.26
N GLU A 60 -44.12 20.84 -9.13
CA GLU A 60 -43.98 22.21 -8.63
C GLU A 60 -43.28 23.11 -9.66
N TYR A 61 -42.20 22.63 -10.29
CA TYR A 61 -41.51 23.40 -11.30
C TYR A 61 -42.42 23.77 -12.47
N ARG A 62 -43.29 22.87 -12.93
CA ARG A 62 -44.27 23.17 -13.99
C ARG A 62 -45.29 24.20 -13.52
N GLU A 63 -45.87 24.03 -12.33
CA GLU A 63 -46.83 24.99 -11.77
C GLU A 63 -46.26 26.39 -11.61
N TYR A 64 -45.05 26.52 -11.06
CA TYR A 64 -44.38 27.81 -10.93
C TYR A 64 -44.02 28.40 -12.29
N ARG A 65 -43.63 27.57 -13.27
CA ARG A 65 -43.32 28.02 -14.63
C ARG A 65 -44.57 28.47 -15.39
N GLU A 66 -45.73 27.87 -15.14
CA GLU A 66 -47.02 28.32 -15.69
C GLU A 66 -47.47 29.64 -15.05
N LYS A 67 -47.28 29.80 -13.73
CA LYS A 67 -47.69 31.01 -13.00
C LYS A 67 -46.80 32.23 -13.25
N PHE A 68 -45.48 32.02 -13.23
CA PHE A 68 -44.49 33.10 -13.23
C PHE A 68 -43.66 33.14 -14.52
N GLY A 69 -43.89 32.24 -15.47
CA GLY A 69 -43.17 32.22 -16.75
C GLY A 69 -41.65 32.14 -16.57
N ASN A 70 -40.95 33.14 -17.12
CA ASN A 70 -39.49 33.25 -17.08
C ASN A 70 -38.97 34.17 -15.97
N LEU A 71 -39.81 34.57 -15.01
CA LEU A 71 -39.42 35.48 -13.91
C LEU A 71 -38.40 34.87 -12.95
N PHE A 72 -38.31 33.54 -12.88
CA PHE A 72 -37.32 32.82 -12.07
C PHE A 72 -36.53 31.82 -12.93
N LYS A 73 -35.32 31.48 -12.49
CA LYS A 73 -34.47 30.46 -13.14
C LYS A 73 -34.25 29.30 -12.19
N ALA A 74 -34.74 28.12 -12.58
CA ALA A 74 -34.39 26.86 -11.92
C ALA A 74 -33.75 25.89 -12.91
N GLY A 75 -32.79 25.11 -12.43
CA GLY A 75 -32.04 24.14 -13.23
C GLY A 75 -31.89 22.80 -12.50
N MET A 76 -31.28 21.83 -13.17
CA MET A 76 -30.99 20.51 -12.62
C MET A 76 -29.62 20.02 -13.09
N GLY A 77 -29.11 18.97 -12.44
CA GLY A 77 -27.82 18.38 -12.77
C GLY A 77 -26.62 19.21 -12.28
N ALA A 78 -25.43 18.79 -12.70
CA ALA A 78 -24.19 19.42 -12.30
C ALA A 78 -24.02 20.85 -12.85
N GLU A 79 -24.66 21.21 -13.97
CA GLU A 79 -24.66 22.58 -14.53
C GLU A 79 -25.30 23.59 -13.57
N ALA A 80 -26.43 23.24 -12.97
CA ALA A 80 -27.12 24.11 -12.01
C ALA A 80 -26.29 24.30 -10.74
N ILE A 81 -25.66 23.22 -10.26
CA ILE A 81 -24.76 23.27 -9.11
C ILE A 81 -23.50 24.09 -9.41
N LYS A 82 -22.93 23.97 -10.61
CA LYS A 82 -21.76 24.75 -11.04
C LYS A 82 -22.06 26.25 -11.01
N LYS A 83 -23.18 26.69 -11.61
CA LYS A 83 -23.62 28.10 -11.57
C LYS A 83 -23.77 28.62 -10.13
N LEU A 84 -24.40 27.84 -9.27
CA LEU A 84 -24.55 28.20 -7.85
C LEU A 84 -23.22 28.28 -7.09
N LEU A 85 -22.19 27.55 -7.52
CA LEU A 85 -20.85 27.62 -6.93
C LEU A 85 -20.05 28.81 -7.47
N GLU A 86 -20.20 29.15 -8.76
CA GLU A 86 -19.56 30.31 -9.41
C GLU A 86 -20.03 31.64 -8.81
N GLU A 87 -21.28 31.71 -8.35
CA GLU A 87 -21.85 32.91 -7.72
C GLU A 87 -21.44 33.12 -6.25
N ILE A 88 -20.70 32.20 -5.63
CA ILE A 88 -20.30 32.32 -4.23
C ILE A 88 -19.11 33.26 -4.09
N ASP A 89 -19.33 34.42 -3.50
CA ASP A 89 -18.24 35.25 -2.98
C ASP A 89 -17.73 34.66 -1.65
N LEU A 90 -16.50 34.11 -1.69
CA LEU A 90 -15.87 33.51 -0.53
C LEU A 90 -15.52 34.52 0.56
N GLU A 91 -15.26 35.78 0.22
CA GLU A 91 -14.91 36.82 1.18
C GLU A 91 -16.12 37.30 1.96
N GLU A 92 -17.22 37.56 1.25
CA GLU A 92 -18.50 37.94 1.85
C GLU A 92 -19.01 36.81 2.74
N LEU A 93 -19.04 35.58 2.22
CA LEU A 93 -19.48 34.42 2.98
C LEU A 93 -18.63 34.16 4.24
N ALA A 94 -17.32 34.41 4.18
CA ALA A 94 -16.46 34.30 5.36
C ALA A 94 -16.79 35.36 6.43
N LYS A 95 -17.10 36.60 6.02
CA LYS A 95 -17.50 37.67 6.94
C LYS A 95 -18.84 37.35 7.61
N GLU A 96 -19.83 36.93 6.82
CA GLU A 96 -21.14 36.51 7.31
C GLU A 96 -21.04 35.38 8.34
N LEU A 97 -20.29 34.31 8.01
CA LEU A 97 -20.14 33.16 8.91
C LEU A 97 -19.40 33.53 10.21
N ARG A 98 -18.43 34.46 10.16
CA ARG A 98 -17.76 34.96 11.38
C ARG A 98 -18.70 35.76 12.27
N GLN A 99 -19.66 36.48 11.69
CA GLN A 99 -20.69 37.16 12.45
C GLN A 99 -21.70 36.17 13.04
N GLU A 100 -22.19 35.21 12.25
CA GLU A 100 -23.12 34.17 12.71
C GLU A 100 -22.54 33.38 13.89
N LEU A 101 -21.23 33.13 13.90
CA LEU A 101 -20.54 32.43 14.99
C LEU A 101 -20.56 33.17 16.34
N LYS A 102 -20.71 34.49 16.34
CA LYS A 102 -20.83 35.30 17.57
C LYS A 102 -22.25 35.25 18.13
N GLU A 103 -23.25 35.20 17.26
CA GLU A 103 -24.67 35.28 17.62
C GLU A 103 -25.27 33.92 17.98
N VAL A 104 -24.78 32.84 17.36
CA VAL A 104 -25.42 31.53 17.42
C VAL A 104 -24.73 30.58 18.42
N SER A 105 -25.52 29.79 19.15
CA SER A 105 -25.06 28.75 20.08
C SER A 105 -25.49 27.33 19.66
N GLY A 106 -24.89 26.30 20.26
CA GLY A 106 -25.26 24.89 20.06
C GLY A 106 -24.89 24.29 18.69
N GLN A 107 -25.78 23.45 18.14
CA GLN A 107 -25.54 22.70 16.90
C GLN A 107 -25.34 23.59 15.67
N ARG A 108 -26.04 24.72 15.61
CA ARG A 108 -25.92 25.67 14.50
C ARG A 108 -24.55 26.35 14.49
N LYS A 109 -23.96 26.60 15.67
CA LYS A 109 -22.56 27.04 15.81
C LYS A 109 -21.58 26.01 15.26
N VAL A 110 -21.74 24.73 15.60
CA VAL A 110 -20.85 23.65 15.10
C VAL A 110 -20.90 23.55 13.57
N ARG A 111 -22.09 23.69 12.96
CA ARG A 111 -22.25 23.70 11.51
C ARG A 111 -21.57 24.92 10.88
N ALA A 112 -21.78 26.12 11.45
CA ALA A 112 -21.14 27.34 10.99
C ALA A 112 -19.60 27.26 11.08
N ILE A 113 -19.04 26.66 12.15
CA ILE A 113 -17.58 26.42 12.28
C ILE A 113 -17.07 25.57 11.13
N ARG A 114 -17.68 24.39 10.90
CA ARG A 114 -17.26 23.48 9.82
C ARG A 114 -17.39 24.11 8.44
N ARG A 115 -18.39 24.97 8.24
CA ARG A 115 -18.59 25.70 6.99
C ARG A 115 -17.53 26.78 6.80
N LEU A 116 -17.25 27.56 7.83
CA LEU A 116 -16.19 28.57 7.82
C LEU A 116 -14.81 27.95 7.59
N GLU A 117 -14.52 26.79 8.19
CA GLU A 117 -13.28 26.05 7.94
C GLU A 117 -13.08 25.72 6.46
N VAL A 118 -14.15 25.29 5.76
CA VAL A 118 -14.09 24.99 4.32
C VAL A 118 -13.89 26.27 3.52
N VAL A 119 -14.64 27.34 3.81
CA VAL A 119 -14.52 28.64 3.12
C VAL A 119 -13.11 29.21 3.27
N GLU A 120 -12.57 29.23 4.49
CA GLU A 120 -11.19 29.68 4.78
C GLU A 120 -10.15 28.82 4.05
N ALA A 121 -10.36 27.52 3.94
CA ALA A 121 -9.45 26.65 3.18
C ALA A 121 -9.45 26.98 1.68
N PHE A 122 -10.61 27.29 1.09
CA PHE A 122 -10.68 27.75 -0.31
C PHE A 122 -10.00 29.11 -0.48
N ARG A 123 -10.26 30.07 0.42
CA ARG A 123 -9.60 31.40 0.38
C ARG A 123 -8.08 31.31 0.46
N LYS A 124 -7.55 30.51 1.40
CA LYS A 124 -6.10 30.33 1.57
C LYS A 124 -5.43 29.62 0.40
N SER A 125 -6.12 28.68 -0.23
CA SER A 125 -5.56 27.89 -1.32
C SER A 125 -5.68 28.54 -2.70
N GLY A 126 -6.52 29.58 -2.85
CA GLY A 126 -6.79 30.24 -4.14
C GLY A 126 -7.60 29.37 -5.12
N ASN A 127 -8.10 28.21 -4.67
CA ASN A 127 -8.93 27.34 -5.49
C ASN A 127 -10.33 27.94 -5.65
N ARG A 128 -10.92 27.73 -6.83
CA ARG A 128 -12.30 28.15 -7.12
C ARG A 128 -13.31 27.03 -6.78
N PRO A 129 -14.42 27.30 -6.07
CA PRO A 129 -15.39 26.27 -5.65
C PRO A 129 -15.96 25.42 -6.81
N GLU A 130 -16.20 26.04 -7.95
CA GLU A 130 -16.75 25.42 -9.16
C GLU A 130 -15.83 24.36 -9.78
N TRP A 131 -14.54 24.32 -9.45
CA TRP A 131 -13.61 23.26 -9.89
C TRP A 131 -13.96 21.88 -9.32
N MET A 132 -14.84 21.80 -8.32
CA MET A 132 -15.43 20.53 -7.88
C MET A 132 -16.36 19.90 -8.93
N VAL A 133 -16.77 20.66 -9.94
CA VAL A 133 -17.51 20.18 -11.12
C VAL A 133 -16.54 20.14 -12.30
N MET A 134 -16.38 18.96 -12.90
CA MET A 134 -15.42 18.71 -13.97
C MET A 134 -16.08 18.90 -15.34
N ASP A 135 -15.41 19.66 -16.21
CA ASP A 135 -15.73 19.73 -17.63
C ASP A 135 -14.88 18.74 -18.45
N VAL A 136 -13.73 18.31 -17.89
CA VAL A 136 -12.78 17.42 -18.56
C VAL A 136 -12.32 16.33 -17.58
N VAL A 137 -12.31 15.08 -18.03
CA VAL A 137 -11.78 13.94 -17.28
C VAL A 137 -10.43 13.51 -17.86
N PRO A 138 -9.33 13.52 -17.08
CA PRO A 138 -8.04 13.04 -17.54
C PRO A 138 -8.02 11.51 -17.73
N VAL A 139 -7.21 11.03 -18.66
CA VAL A 139 -7.05 9.60 -18.95
C VAL A 139 -5.67 9.15 -18.52
N ILE A 140 -5.61 8.09 -17.72
CA ILE A 140 -4.35 7.49 -17.28
C ILE A 140 -3.58 6.92 -18.49
N PRO A 141 -2.23 7.03 -18.51
CA PRO A 141 -1.38 6.44 -19.56
C PRO A 141 -1.68 4.95 -19.82
N PRO A 142 -1.65 4.48 -21.09
CA PRO A 142 -1.94 3.09 -21.44
C PRO A 142 -1.12 2.04 -20.68
N GLU A 143 0.12 2.35 -20.34
CA GLU A 143 1.06 1.46 -19.63
C GLU A 143 0.56 1.10 -18.22
N LEU A 144 -0.21 2.00 -17.59
CA LEU A 144 -0.81 1.79 -16.28
C LEU A 144 -2.19 1.10 -16.36
N ARG A 145 -2.68 0.83 -17.57
CA ARG A 145 -3.93 0.11 -17.86
C ARG A 145 -3.73 -0.88 -19.02
N PRO A 146 -2.78 -1.83 -18.91
CA PRO A 146 -2.36 -2.64 -20.03
C PRO A 146 -3.47 -3.58 -20.51
N MET A 147 -3.37 -3.94 -21.79
CA MET A 147 -4.08 -5.05 -22.41
C MET A 147 -3.02 -6.06 -22.82
N VAL A 148 -2.96 -7.18 -22.11
CA VAL A 148 -1.93 -8.21 -22.34
C VAL A 148 -2.58 -9.38 -23.06
N GLN A 149 -1.99 -9.78 -24.17
CA GLN A 149 -2.41 -11.00 -24.86
C GLN A 149 -1.91 -12.21 -24.06
N LEU A 150 -2.83 -13.12 -23.74
CA LEU A 150 -2.55 -14.40 -23.12
C LEU A 150 -2.48 -15.49 -24.19
N ASP A 151 -1.90 -16.62 -23.80
CA ASP A 151 -1.87 -17.83 -24.64
C ASP A 151 -3.29 -18.23 -25.05
N GLY A 152 -3.44 -18.65 -26.31
CA GLY A 152 -4.75 -18.99 -26.89
C GLY A 152 -5.57 -17.79 -27.39
N GLY A 153 -4.95 -16.64 -27.65
CA GLY A 153 -5.58 -15.49 -28.31
C GLY A 153 -6.55 -14.69 -27.43
N ARG A 154 -6.57 -14.96 -26.12
CA ARG A 154 -7.37 -14.21 -25.15
C ARG A 154 -6.65 -12.93 -24.74
N PHE A 155 -7.39 -11.90 -24.33
CA PHE A 155 -6.81 -10.66 -23.81
C PHE A 155 -7.19 -10.47 -22.34
N ALA A 156 -6.19 -10.21 -21.50
CA ALA A 156 -6.37 -9.72 -20.15
C ALA A 156 -6.39 -8.18 -20.18
N THR A 157 -7.50 -7.59 -19.75
CA THR A 157 -7.69 -6.13 -19.75
C THR A 157 -7.85 -5.60 -18.33
N SER A 158 -7.24 -4.46 -18.04
CA SER A 158 -7.53 -3.72 -16.81
C SER A 158 -9.01 -3.29 -16.72
N ASP A 159 -9.62 -3.44 -15.54
CA ASP A 159 -10.99 -2.98 -15.23
C ASP A 159 -11.20 -1.49 -15.57
N LEU A 160 -10.14 -0.67 -15.48
CA LEU A 160 -10.20 0.76 -15.84
C LEU A 160 -10.54 0.98 -17.31
N ASN A 161 -10.08 0.10 -18.21
CA ASN A 161 -10.38 0.24 -19.64
C ASN A 161 -11.89 0.11 -19.90
N ASP A 162 -12.58 -0.77 -19.16
CA ASP A 162 -14.02 -0.91 -19.25
C ASP A 162 -14.76 0.32 -18.73
N LEU A 163 -14.31 0.89 -17.61
CA LEU A 163 -14.87 2.11 -17.03
C LEU A 163 -14.67 3.31 -17.97
N TYR A 164 -13.46 3.49 -18.51
CA TYR A 164 -13.18 4.53 -19.51
C TYR A 164 -14.03 4.36 -20.77
N ARG A 165 -14.14 3.15 -21.30
CA ARG A 165 -14.97 2.85 -22.47
C ARG A 165 -16.44 3.22 -22.22
N ARG A 166 -16.97 2.93 -21.03
CA ARG A 166 -18.33 3.34 -20.66
C ARG A 166 -18.48 4.86 -20.66
N VAL A 167 -17.55 5.60 -20.04
CA VAL A 167 -17.57 7.08 -20.04
C VAL A 167 -17.53 7.64 -21.46
N ILE A 168 -16.61 7.17 -22.30
CA ILE A 168 -16.45 7.63 -23.69
C ILE A 168 -17.72 7.37 -24.50
N ASN A 169 -18.29 6.16 -24.42
CA ASN A 169 -19.49 5.80 -25.16
C ASN A 169 -20.70 6.66 -24.75
N ARG A 170 -20.88 6.90 -23.45
CA ARG A 170 -21.93 7.77 -22.92
C ARG A 170 -21.74 9.22 -23.34
N ASN A 171 -20.51 9.70 -23.28
CA ASN A 171 -20.16 11.06 -23.68
C ASN A 171 -20.43 11.30 -25.17
N ASN A 172 -19.99 10.39 -26.04
CA ASN A 172 -20.20 10.49 -27.49
C ASN A 172 -21.69 10.37 -27.85
N ARG A 173 -22.44 9.52 -27.14
CA ARG A 173 -23.90 9.41 -27.31
C ARG A 173 -24.59 10.71 -26.91
N LEU A 174 -24.20 11.32 -25.79
CA LEU A 174 -24.75 12.61 -25.36
C LEU A 174 -24.45 13.73 -26.36
N LYS A 175 -23.21 13.83 -26.89
CA LYS A 175 -22.87 14.80 -27.95
C LYS A 175 -23.82 14.65 -29.15
N ARG A 176 -23.98 13.43 -29.68
CA ARG A 176 -24.91 13.16 -30.81
C ARG A 176 -26.36 13.52 -30.51
N LEU A 177 -26.85 13.27 -29.30
CA LEU A 177 -28.22 13.61 -28.91
C LEU A 177 -28.45 15.12 -28.85
N LEU A 178 -27.45 15.89 -28.41
CA LEU A 178 -27.50 17.35 -28.41
C LEU A 178 -27.48 17.89 -29.84
N ASP A 179 -26.62 17.35 -30.71
CA ASP A 179 -26.52 17.77 -32.12
C ASP A 179 -27.82 17.53 -32.90
N LEU A 180 -28.54 16.45 -32.58
CA LEU A 180 -29.81 16.09 -33.22
C LEU A 180 -31.03 16.82 -32.63
N GLY A 181 -30.85 17.66 -31.61
CA GLY A 181 -31.96 18.33 -30.92
C GLY A 181 -32.93 17.35 -30.24
N ALA A 182 -32.41 16.26 -29.67
CA ALA A 182 -33.23 15.23 -29.03
C ALA A 182 -34.05 15.80 -27.85
N PRO A 183 -35.24 15.26 -27.55
CA PRO A 183 -36.07 15.71 -26.44
C PRO A 183 -35.35 15.73 -25.09
N ASP A 184 -35.69 16.73 -24.26
CA ASP A 184 -35.07 16.97 -22.95
C ASP A 184 -35.05 15.74 -22.03
N ILE A 185 -36.09 14.90 -22.07
CA ILE A 185 -36.19 13.69 -21.24
C ILE A 185 -35.04 12.72 -21.56
N ILE A 186 -34.73 12.54 -22.85
CA ILE A 186 -33.67 11.64 -23.31
C ILE A 186 -32.31 12.24 -22.96
N VAL A 187 -32.14 13.55 -23.16
CA VAL A 187 -30.89 14.26 -22.83
C VAL A 187 -30.61 14.19 -21.32
N ARG A 188 -31.62 14.42 -20.47
CA ARG A 188 -31.48 14.31 -19.00
C ARG A 188 -31.09 12.92 -18.55
N ASN A 189 -31.71 11.89 -19.14
CA ASN A 189 -31.35 10.52 -18.84
C ASN A 189 -29.89 10.24 -19.23
N GLU A 190 -29.44 10.69 -20.41
CA GLU A 190 -28.05 10.45 -20.83
C GLU A 190 -27.04 11.28 -20.01
N LYS A 191 -27.37 12.52 -19.61
CA LYS A 191 -26.57 13.29 -18.64
C LYS A 191 -26.47 12.58 -17.30
N ARG A 192 -27.56 12.01 -16.78
CA ARG A 192 -27.55 11.18 -15.57
C ARG A 192 -26.63 9.97 -15.77
N MET A 193 -26.77 9.23 -16.87
CA MET A 193 -25.94 8.05 -17.18
C MET A 193 -24.45 8.39 -17.29
N LEU A 194 -24.11 9.55 -17.85
CA LEU A 194 -22.74 10.05 -17.91
C LEU A 194 -22.18 10.34 -16.51
N GLN A 195 -22.96 11.00 -15.65
CA GLN A 195 -22.58 11.21 -14.25
C GLN A 195 -22.27 9.88 -13.54
N GLU A 196 -23.14 8.87 -13.67
CA GLU A 196 -22.90 7.56 -13.01
C GLU A 196 -21.68 6.83 -13.59
N ALA A 197 -21.41 6.98 -14.88
CA ALA A 197 -20.24 6.36 -15.51
C ALA A 197 -18.92 6.98 -14.98
N VAL A 198 -18.89 8.31 -14.80
CA VAL A 198 -17.73 9.01 -14.23
C VAL A 198 -17.59 8.70 -12.74
N ASP A 199 -18.70 8.63 -12.01
CA ASP A 199 -18.71 8.21 -10.60
C ASP A 199 -18.10 6.82 -10.43
N ALA A 200 -18.49 5.86 -11.27
CA ALA A 200 -17.96 4.50 -11.26
C ALA A 200 -16.48 4.43 -11.67
N LEU A 201 -16.02 5.30 -12.58
CA LEU A 201 -14.60 5.41 -12.92
C LEU A 201 -13.77 5.86 -11.71
N ILE A 202 -14.25 6.86 -10.97
CA ILE A 202 -13.50 7.45 -9.84
C ILE A 202 -13.59 6.57 -8.58
N ASP A 203 -14.80 6.19 -8.14
CA ASP A 203 -15.03 5.44 -6.90
C ASP A 203 -16.26 4.52 -7.04
N ASN A 204 -16.04 3.34 -7.63
CA ASN A 204 -17.09 2.36 -7.90
C ASN A 204 -17.64 1.79 -6.58
N GLY A 205 -18.94 1.93 -6.36
CA GLY A 205 -19.61 1.45 -5.14
C GLY A 205 -19.78 2.50 -4.04
N ARG A 206 -19.20 3.71 -4.18
CA ARG A 206 -19.58 4.83 -3.29
C ARG A 206 -21.03 5.26 -3.49
N ARG A 207 -21.56 5.00 -4.68
CA ARG A 207 -22.98 5.14 -5.00
C ARG A 207 -23.60 3.75 -5.17
N GLY A 208 -24.49 3.40 -4.23
CA GLY A 208 -25.38 2.24 -4.37
C GLY A 208 -24.66 0.96 -4.79
N ARG A 209 -25.25 0.24 -5.75
CA ARG A 209 -24.70 -1.02 -6.25
C ARG A 209 -23.53 -0.75 -7.21
N PRO A 210 -22.35 -1.37 -7.00
CA PRO A 210 -21.21 -1.18 -7.88
C PRO A 210 -21.48 -1.74 -9.27
N VAL A 211 -20.86 -1.12 -10.26
CA VAL A 211 -20.85 -1.62 -11.63
C VAL A 211 -20.04 -2.90 -11.69
N THR A 212 -20.65 -3.98 -12.19
CA THR A 212 -20.01 -5.29 -12.31
C THR A 212 -19.54 -5.56 -13.74
N GLY A 213 -18.46 -6.34 -13.83
CA GLY A 213 -17.91 -6.89 -15.07
C GLY A 213 -18.33 -8.35 -15.29
N PRO A 214 -17.67 -9.04 -16.23
CA PRO A 214 -17.84 -10.48 -16.43
C PRO A 214 -17.65 -11.26 -15.12
N GLY A 215 -18.50 -12.25 -14.87
CA GLY A 215 -18.48 -13.02 -13.61
C GLY A 215 -19.10 -12.29 -12.41
N ASN A 216 -19.87 -11.21 -12.64
CA ASN A 216 -20.59 -10.43 -11.62
C ASN A 216 -19.67 -9.83 -10.53
N ARG A 217 -18.36 -9.74 -10.80
CA ARG A 217 -17.38 -9.10 -9.92
C ARG A 217 -17.46 -7.58 -10.09
N PRO A 218 -17.43 -6.77 -9.00
CA PRO A 218 -17.34 -5.32 -9.12
C PRO A 218 -16.01 -4.92 -9.78
N LEU A 219 -16.10 -3.99 -10.74
CA LEU A 219 -14.92 -3.43 -11.40
C LEU A 219 -14.12 -2.57 -10.42
N LYS A 220 -12.79 -2.69 -10.43
CA LYS A 220 -11.91 -1.84 -9.61
C LYS A 220 -11.82 -0.42 -10.19
N SER A 221 -12.17 0.57 -9.39
CA SER A 221 -12.08 2.00 -9.76
C SER A 221 -10.70 2.59 -9.46
N LEU A 222 -10.48 3.85 -9.86
CA LEU A 222 -9.27 4.61 -9.53
C LEU A 222 -9.01 4.67 -8.01
N SER A 223 -10.06 4.90 -7.23
CA SER A 223 -9.97 4.92 -5.76
C SER A 223 -9.55 3.57 -5.20
N ASP A 224 -10.09 2.47 -5.73
CA ASP A 224 -9.81 1.10 -5.25
C ASP A 224 -8.37 0.66 -5.55
N MET A 225 -7.76 1.19 -6.61
CA MET A 225 -6.35 0.94 -6.91
C MET A 225 -5.41 1.56 -5.88
N LEU A 226 -5.83 2.65 -5.22
CA LEU A 226 -5.03 3.34 -4.21
C LEU A 226 -5.29 2.79 -2.81
N LYS A 227 -6.55 2.56 -2.43
CA LYS A 227 -6.96 2.22 -1.07
C LYS A 227 -6.99 0.70 -0.82
N GLY A 228 -6.99 0.31 0.46
CA GLY A 228 -7.17 -1.07 0.90
C GLY A 228 -5.88 -1.89 1.00
N LYS A 229 -6.01 -3.17 1.39
CA LYS A 229 -4.86 -4.08 1.57
C LYS A 229 -4.13 -4.39 0.26
N GLN A 230 -4.89 -4.58 -0.82
CA GLN A 230 -4.38 -4.77 -2.17
C GLN A 230 -4.15 -3.44 -2.93
N GLY A 231 -4.27 -2.30 -2.23
CA GLY A 231 -4.07 -0.99 -2.81
C GLY A 231 -2.58 -0.66 -2.91
N ARG A 232 -2.26 0.30 -3.79
CA ARG A 232 -0.88 0.70 -4.11
C ARG A 232 -0.05 1.06 -2.88
N PHE A 233 -0.62 1.74 -1.90
CA PHE A 233 0.12 2.17 -0.70
C PHE A 233 0.62 0.98 0.14
N ARG A 234 -0.25 0.01 0.44
CA ARG A 234 0.11 -1.11 1.30
C ARG A 234 0.87 -2.20 0.57
N GLN A 235 0.42 -2.56 -0.63
CA GLN A 235 0.95 -3.72 -1.33
C GLN A 235 2.24 -3.42 -2.11
N ASN A 236 2.38 -2.22 -2.68
CA ASN A 236 3.45 -1.91 -3.64
C ASN A 236 4.45 -0.86 -3.14
N LEU A 237 4.00 0.10 -2.33
CA LEU A 237 4.90 1.12 -1.78
C LEU A 237 5.61 0.61 -0.53
N LEU A 238 4.87 0.03 0.42
CA LEU A 238 5.42 -0.56 1.65
C LEU A 238 5.87 -2.01 1.46
N GLY A 239 5.09 -2.79 0.72
CA GLY A 239 5.49 -4.12 0.26
C GLY A 239 6.24 -4.02 -1.05
N LYS A 240 7.49 -4.49 -1.10
CA LYS A 240 8.22 -4.67 -2.36
C LYS A 240 8.85 -6.04 -2.40
N ARG A 241 8.74 -6.69 -3.55
CA ARG A 241 9.63 -7.81 -3.87
C ARG A 241 10.98 -7.20 -4.18
N VAL A 242 12.02 -7.78 -3.60
CA VAL A 242 13.39 -7.29 -3.71
C VAL A 242 14.23 -8.36 -4.38
N ASP A 243 15.11 -7.93 -5.28
CA ASP A 243 16.15 -8.78 -5.84
C ASP A 243 17.21 -9.08 -4.77
N TYR A 244 18.19 -9.94 -5.10
CA TYR A 244 19.24 -10.36 -4.17
C TYR A 244 18.69 -10.97 -2.88
N SER A 245 17.60 -11.73 -3.02
CA SER A 245 16.97 -12.46 -1.94
C SER A 245 16.76 -13.93 -2.29
N GLY A 246 16.79 -14.79 -1.27
CA GLY A 246 16.59 -16.23 -1.38
C GLY A 246 15.72 -16.75 -0.23
N ARG A 247 15.23 -17.98 -0.34
CA ARG A 247 14.51 -18.65 0.74
C ARG A 247 14.85 -20.13 0.74
N SER A 248 15.11 -20.69 1.91
CA SER A 248 15.20 -22.15 2.09
C SER A 248 14.75 -22.56 3.48
N VAL A 249 14.61 -23.87 3.66
CA VAL A 249 14.36 -24.52 4.96
C VAL A 249 15.60 -24.33 5.85
N ILE A 250 15.36 -24.11 7.14
CA ILE A 250 16.43 -24.03 8.14
C ILE A 250 16.70 -25.38 8.77
N VAL A 251 17.96 -25.62 9.09
CA VAL A 251 18.45 -26.77 9.84
C VAL A 251 19.42 -26.31 10.92
N VAL A 252 19.68 -27.19 11.88
CA VAL A 252 20.60 -26.90 12.98
C VAL A 252 22.05 -26.87 12.50
N GLY A 253 22.80 -25.82 12.86
CA GLY A 253 24.25 -25.73 12.66
C GLY A 253 24.97 -25.58 14.00
N PRO A 254 25.20 -26.67 14.75
CA PRO A 254 25.70 -26.60 16.12
C PRO A 254 27.18 -26.19 16.21
N GLU A 255 27.94 -26.36 15.13
CA GLU A 255 29.37 -26.01 15.05
C GLU A 255 29.60 -24.53 14.67
N LEU A 256 28.55 -23.82 14.25
CA LEU A 256 28.64 -22.42 13.85
C LEU A 256 28.88 -21.52 15.06
N LEU A 257 29.55 -20.38 14.84
CA LEU A 257 29.61 -19.32 15.84
C LEU A 257 28.30 -18.53 15.86
N LEU A 258 28.00 -17.83 16.96
CA LEU A 258 26.74 -17.11 17.13
C LEU A 258 26.46 -16.09 16.00
N HIS A 259 27.52 -15.48 15.45
CA HIS A 259 27.47 -14.49 14.36
C HIS A 259 27.50 -15.10 12.95
N GLN A 260 27.58 -16.42 12.83
CA GLN A 260 27.69 -17.11 11.55
C GLN A 260 26.37 -17.81 11.18
N CYS A 261 26.14 -17.95 9.87
CA CYS A 261 25.10 -18.82 9.34
C CYS A 261 25.66 -19.67 8.20
N GLY A 262 25.18 -20.90 8.06
CA GLY A 262 25.53 -21.74 6.91
C GLY A 262 24.65 -21.40 5.72
N LEU A 263 25.26 -20.95 4.62
CA LEU A 263 24.58 -20.61 3.38
C LEU A 263 24.87 -21.67 2.30
N PRO A 264 23.85 -22.30 1.71
CA PRO A 264 24.04 -23.26 0.62
C PRO A 264 24.84 -22.69 -0.54
N LYS A 265 25.81 -23.45 -1.05
CA LYS A 265 26.67 -23.05 -2.19
C LYS A 265 25.88 -22.58 -3.42
N GLU A 266 24.84 -23.33 -3.82
CA GLU A 266 23.98 -22.96 -4.97
C GLU A 266 23.28 -21.61 -4.74
N MET A 267 22.78 -21.38 -3.52
CA MET A 267 22.10 -20.13 -3.16
C MET A 267 23.08 -18.95 -3.11
N ALA A 268 24.25 -19.14 -2.48
CA ALA A 268 25.28 -18.13 -2.41
C ALA A 268 25.74 -17.71 -3.82
N LEU A 269 25.95 -18.67 -4.72
CA LEU A 269 26.39 -18.38 -6.08
C LEU A 269 25.39 -17.49 -6.84
N GLU A 270 24.08 -17.74 -6.71
CA GLU A 270 23.06 -16.91 -7.36
C GLU A 270 22.91 -15.52 -6.71
N LEU A 271 22.98 -15.44 -5.38
CA LEU A 271 22.88 -14.16 -4.65
C LEU A 271 24.09 -13.25 -4.94
N PHE A 272 25.29 -13.81 -4.99
CA PHE A 272 26.54 -13.06 -5.17
C PHE A 272 27.03 -13.05 -6.63
N LYS A 273 26.23 -13.54 -7.57
CA LYS A 273 26.60 -13.71 -8.98
C LYS A 273 27.29 -12.51 -9.62
N PRO A 274 26.81 -11.25 -9.48
CA PRO A 274 27.46 -10.11 -10.10
C PRO A 274 28.83 -9.79 -9.48
N PHE A 275 29.00 -10.03 -8.18
CA PHE A 275 30.26 -9.81 -7.47
C PHE A 275 31.31 -10.83 -7.90
N VAL A 276 30.92 -12.11 -7.97
CA VAL A 276 31.76 -13.20 -8.49
C VAL A 276 32.19 -12.92 -9.93
N MET A 277 31.24 -12.51 -10.79
CA MET A 277 31.56 -12.17 -12.20
C MET A 277 32.55 -11.01 -12.33
N LYS A 278 32.43 -9.97 -11.47
CA LYS A 278 33.36 -8.84 -11.45
C LYS A 278 34.75 -9.27 -11.00
N LYS A 279 34.82 -10.08 -9.94
CA LYS A 279 36.06 -10.57 -9.34
C LYS A 279 36.82 -11.50 -10.30
N LEU A 280 36.14 -12.44 -10.96
CA LEU A 280 36.72 -13.29 -12.01
C LEU A 280 37.38 -12.52 -13.16
N VAL A 281 36.83 -11.35 -13.53
CA VAL A 281 37.43 -10.50 -14.57
C VAL A 281 38.65 -9.75 -14.02
N ASN A 282 38.56 -9.22 -12.80
CA ASN A 282 39.64 -8.47 -12.16
C ASN A 282 40.87 -9.34 -11.89
N ASP A 283 40.66 -10.60 -11.47
CA ASP A 283 41.74 -11.54 -11.17
C ASP A 283 42.30 -12.20 -12.45
N GLY A 284 41.77 -11.85 -13.63
CA GLY A 284 42.27 -12.32 -14.93
C GLY A 284 41.80 -13.71 -15.35
N HIS A 285 40.95 -14.39 -14.56
CA HIS A 285 40.35 -15.68 -14.93
C HIS A 285 39.40 -15.57 -16.13
N ALA A 286 38.75 -14.42 -16.32
CA ALA A 286 37.86 -14.17 -17.45
C ALA A 286 38.20 -12.88 -18.20
N HIS A 287 38.29 -12.94 -19.53
CA HIS A 287 38.59 -11.76 -20.36
C HIS A 287 37.46 -10.71 -20.38
N ASN A 288 36.21 -11.11 -20.17
CA ASN A 288 35.06 -10.20 -20.17
C ASN A 288 33.87 -10.77 -19.38
N ILE A 289 32.89 -9.91 -19.09
CA ILE A 289 31.69 -10.25 -18.30
C ILE A 289 30.89 -11.40 -18.92
N LYS A 290 30.82 -11.51 -20.26
CA LYS A 290 30.12 -12.61 -20.93
C LYS A 290 30.84 -13.96 -20.71
N SER A 291 32.17 -13.97 -20.74
CA SER A 291 32.97 -15.15 -20.43
C SER A 291 32.81 -15.54 -18.97
N ALA A 292 32.88 -14.57 -18.06
CA ALA A 292 32.65 -14.80 -16.63
C ALA A 292 31.26 -15.39 -16.37
N LYS A 293 30.22 -14.87 -17.02
CA LYS A 293 28.85 -15.42 -16.93
C LYS A 293 28.80 -16.89 -17.33
N ARG A 294 29.44 -17.27 -18.45
CA ARG A 294 29.50 -18.67 -18.91
C ARG A 294 30.29 -19.56 -17.95
N MET A 295 31.35 -19.04 -17.33
CA MET A 295 32.13 -19.78 -16.33
C MET A 295 31.31 -20.07 -15.08
N VAL A 296 30.54 -19.08 -14.61
CA VAL A 296 29.61 -19.23 -13.48
C VAL A 296 28.47 -20.20 -13.82
N GLU A 297 27.84 -20.08 -14.99
CA GLU A 297 26.77 -20.99 -15.43
C GLU A 297 27.23 -22.44 -15.59
N ARG A 298 28.51 -22.66 -15.93
CA ARG A 298 29.13 -23.99 -16.01
C ARG A 298 29.72 -24.47 -14.68
N VAL A 299 29.63 -23.66 -13.63
CA VAL A 299 30.10 -23.98 -12.26
C VAL A 299 31.53 -24.53 -12.27
N ARG A 300 32.46 -23.78 -12.90
CA ARG A 300 33.86 -24.20 -12.93
C ARG A 300 34.48 -24.13 -11.52
N PRO A 301 35.49 -24.98 -11.19
CA PRO A 301 36.09 -25.02 -9.86
C PRO A 301 36.60 -23.66 -9.35
N GLU A 302 37.20 -22.85 -10.21
CA GLU A 302 37.76 -21.54 -9.87
C GLU A 302 36.70 -20.55 -9.37
N VAL A 303 35.42 -20.79 -9.69
CA VAL A 303 34.29 -19.97 -9.24
C VAL A 303 34.07 -20.11 -7.73
N TRP A 304 34.36 -21.28 -7.16
CA TRP A 304 34.16 -21.53 -5.73
C TRP A 304 35.17 -20.80 -4.88
N ASP A 305 36.44 -20.78 -5.29
CA ASP A 305 37.51 -20.06 -4.60
C ASP A 305 37.21 -18.56 -4.58
N VAL A 306 36.78 -18.02 -5.73
CA VAL A 306 36.35 -16.62 -5.84
C VAL A 306 35.11 -16.32 -5.03
N LEU A 307 34.13 -17.24 -4.98
CA LEU A 307 32.93 -17.06 -4.18
C LEU A 307 33.28 -16.97 -2.69
N GLU A 308 34.17 -17.83 -2.19
CA GLU A 308 34.61 -17.82 -0.80
C GLU A 308 35.33 -16.51 -0.42
N GLU A 309 36.12 -15.94 -1.33
CA GLU A 309 36.73 -14.62 -1.13
C GLU A 309 35.67 -13.50 -1.12
N VAL A 310 34.68 -13.55 -2.01
CA VAL A 310 33.63 -12.52 -2.14
C VAL A 310 32.70 -12.48 -0.93
N ILE A 311 32.34 -13.62 -0.37
CA ILE A 311 31.44 -13.67 0.80
C ILE A 311 32.14 -13.30 2.10
N LYS A 312 33.48 -13.34 2.13
CA LYS A 312 34.25 -13.03 3.31
C LYS A 312 34.00 -11.57 3.70
N GLU A 313 33.65 -11.37 4.97
CA GLU A 313 33.25 -10.06 5.52
C GLU A 313 32.02 -9.41 4.85
N HIS A 314 31.24 -10.15 4.07
CA HIS A 314 29.99 -9.67 3.48
C HIS A 314 28.78 -10.24 4.24
N PRO A 315 28.20 -9.50 5.22
CA PRO A 315 27.11 -10.02 6.03
C PRO A 315 25.84 -10.22 5.19
N VAL A 316 25.02 -11.20 5.58
CA VAL A 316 23.69 -11.46 5.02
C VAL A 316 22.62 -11.29 6.09
N LEU A 317 21.42 -10.87 5.69
CA LEU A 317 20.28 -10.70 6.60
C LEU A 317 19.37 -11.92 6.52
N LEU A 318 19.15 -12.60 7.64
CA LEU A 318 18.13 -13.64 7.76
C LEU A 318 16.85 -13.05 8.34
N ASN A 319 15.70 -13.48 7.81
CA ASN A 319 14.39 -13.08 8.26
C ASN A 319 13.43 -14.27 8.28
N ARG A 320 12.67 -14.41 9.37
CA ARG A 320 11.56 -15.37 9.48
C ARG A 320 10.22 -14.65 9.45
N ALA A 321 9.30 -15.13 8.61
CA ALA A 321 7.93 -14.66 8.62
C ALA A 321 7.09 -15.49 9.60
N PRO A 322 6.20 -14.88 10.41
CA PRO A 322 5.93 -13.45 10.53
C PRO A 322 6.97 -12.71 11.41
N THR A 323 7.41 -11.53 10.97
CA THR A 323 8.32 -10.67 11.75
C THR A 323 7.53 -9.86 12.78
N LEU A 324 7.57 -10.28 14.06
CA LEU A 324 6.81 -9.63 15.15
C LEU A 324 7.57 -8.49 15.84
N HIS A 325 8.90 -8.54 15.82
CA HIS A 325 9.78 -7.57 16.46
C HIS A 325 11.12 -7.52 15.74
N ARG A 326 11.97 -6.52 16.08
CA ARG A 326 13.25 -6.29 15.40
C ARG A 326 14.19 -7.51 15.36
N LEU A 327 14.18 -8.36 16.41
CA LEU A 327 15.03 -9.55 16.48
C LEU A 327 14.65 -10.66 15.48
N GLY A 328 13.52 -10.51 14.78
CA GLY A 328 13.14 -11.40 13.69
C GLY A 328 13.90 -11.12 12.38
N ILE A 329 14.80 -10.12 12.38
CA ILE A 329 15.78 -9.87 11.32
C ILE A 329 17.13 -9.63 11.97
N GLN A 330 18.13 -10.44 11.63
CA GLN A 330 19.51 -10.26 12.11
C GLN A 330 20.50 -10.51 10.97
N ALA A 331 21.68 -9.90 11.12
CA ALA A 331 22.80 -10.10 10.22
C ALA A 331 23.69 -11.25 10.70
N PHE A 332 24.24 -11.99 9.75
CA PHE A 332 25.19 -13.08 9.98
C PHE A 332 26.30 -13.04 8.93
N GLU A 333 27.47 -13.56 9.28
CA GLU A 333 28.51 -13.86 8.31
C GLU A 333 28.25 -15.23 7.68
N PRO A 334 28.10 -15.31 6.35
CA PRO A 334 27.82 -16.56 5.68
C PRO A 334 29.04 -17.48 5.64
N VAL A 335 28.84 -18.74 5.99
CA VAL A 335 29.79 -19.85 5.81
C VAL A 335 29.22 -20.77 4.73
N LEU A 336 30.01 -21.13 3.73
CA LEU A 336 29.52 -22.02 2.66
C LEU A 336 29.30 -23.42 3.23
N VAL A 337 28.10 -23.95 3.02
CA VAL A 337 27.75 -25.32 3.40
C VAL A 337 27.26 -26.12 2.20
N GLU A 338 27.46 -27.42 2.26
CA GLU A 338 26.91 -28.36 1.30
C GLU A 338 25.41 -28.57 1.52
N GLY A 339 24.70 -28.98 0.46
CA GLY A 339 23.26 -29.19 0.49
C GLY A 339 22.47 -27.93 0.13
N ARG A 340 21.19 -27.89 0.55
CA ARG A 340 20.22 -26.85 0.15
C ARG A 340 19.57 -26.11 1.31
N ALA A 341 19.84 -26.50 2.55
CA ALA A 341 19.22 -25.92 3.74
C ALA A 341 20.14 -24.88 4.39
N ILE A 342 19.55 -23.82 4.95
CA ILE A 342 20.29 -22.80 5.69
C ILE A 342 20.57 -23.33 7.09
N GLN A 343 21.83 -23.29 7.53
CA GLN A 343 22.17 -23.65 8.90
C GLN A 343 22.16 -22.41 9.79
N ILE A 344 21.52 -22.50 10.95
CA ILE A 344 21.53 -21.43 11.95
C ILE A 344 21.99 -21.95 13.31
N HIS A 345 22.59 -21.06 14.09
CA HIS A 345 23.02 -21.36 15.44
C HIS A 345 21.79 -21.62 16.37
N PRO A 346 21.76 -22.69 17.18
CA PRO A 346 20.61 -23.02 18.03
C PRO A 346 20.12 -21.88 18.95
N MET A 347 21.05 -21.15 19.57
CA MET A 347 20.74 -20.02 20.46
C MET A 347 20.05 -18.82 19.78
N VAL A 348 20.03 -18.71 18.45
CA VAL A 348 19.27 -17.64 17.78
C VAL A 348 17.81 -18.03 17.51
N CYS A 349 17.46 -19.31 17.61
CA CYS A 349 16.11 -19.80 17.31
C CYS A 349 15.03 -19.14 18.18
N THR A 350 15.32 -18.89 19.46
CA THR A 350 14.42 -18.17 20.37
C THR A 350 14.11 -16.76 19.90
N ALA A 351 15.09 -16.05 19.34
CA ALA A 351 14.90 -14.72 18.78
C ALA A 351 14.01 -14.75 17.52
N TYR A 352 14.13 -15.77 16.68
CA TYR A 352 13.28 -15.94 15.51
C TYR A 352 11.93 -16.59 15.80
N ASN A 353 11.74 -17.09 17.02
CA ASN A 353 10.65 -18.00 17.40
C ASN A 353 10.57 -19.21 16.44
N ALA A 354 11.73 -19.72 16.02
CA ALA A 354 11.87 -20.74 14.99
C ALA A 354 12.17 -22.12 15.61
N ASP A 355 11.75 -23.17 14.91
CA ASP A 355 12.11 -24.57 15.16
C ASP A 355 12.58 -25.23 13.85
N PHE A 356 12.88 -26.53 13.91
CA PHE A 356 13.48 -27.27 12.79
C PHE A 356 12.53 -28.31 12.18
N ASP A 357 11.22 -28.06 12.19
CA ASP A 357 10.18 -28.98 11.70
C ASP A 357 9.76 -28.73 10.24
N GLY A 358 10.40 -27.77 9.57
CA GLY A 358 10.06 -27.36 8.19
C GLY A 358 10.03 -25.84 7.99
N ASP A 359 10.27 -25.08 9.06
CA ASP A 359 10.42 -23.63 9.03
C ASP A 359 11.40 -23.15 7.93
N GLN A 360 11.08 -21.99 7.36
CA GLN A 360 11.85 -21.39 6.27
C GLN A 360 12.27 -19.97 6.62
N MET A 361 13.48 -19.60 6.22
CA MET A 361 13.99 -18.23 6.35
C MET A 361 14.30 -17.64 4.99
N ALA A 362 14.05 -16.34 4.87
CA ALA A 362 14.48 -15.54 3.73
C ALA A 362 15.85 -14.92 4.03
N VAL A 363 16.74 -14.98 3.06
CA VAL A 363 18.05 -14.32 3.09
C VAL A 363 18.04 -13.11 2.17
N HIS A 364 18.68 -12.02 2.58
CA HIS A 364 18.86 -10.81 1.77
C HIS A 364 20.31 -10.34 1.84
N VAL A 365 20.84 -9.85 0.72
CA VAL A 365 22.23 -9.37 0.65
C VAL A 365 22.26 -7.83 0.65
N PRO A 366 22.88 -7.18 1.67
CA PRO A 366 23.14 -5.75 1.64
C PRO A 366 24.18 -5.41 0.56
N LEU A 367 23.83 -4.53 -0.38
CA LEU A 367 24.68 -4.24 -1.54
C LEU A 367 25.60 -3.01 -1.32
N ALA A 368 25.08 -1.95 -0.73
CA ALA A 368 25.84 -0.72 -0.47
C ALA A 368 26.82 -0.90 0.69
N ALA A 369 27.95 -0.21 0.66
CA ALA A 369 28.97 -0.29 1.71
C ALA A 369 28.41 0.18 3.07
N GLU A 370 27.57 1.21 3.06
CA GLU A 370 26.88 1.74 4.24
C GLU A 370 25.92 0.71 4.82
N ALA A 371 25.19 -0.03 3.97
CA ALA A 371 24.27 -1.07 4.41
C ALA A 371 25.01 -2.29 4.98
N GLN A 372 26.15 -2.65 4.40
CA GLN A 372 27.00 -3.72 4.94
C GLN A 372 27.59 -3.33 6.30
N ALA A 373 28.05 -2.07 6.44
CA ALA A 373 28.54 -1.53 7.71
C ALA A 373 27.44 -1.48 8.78
N GLU A 374 26.23 -1.01 8.41
CA GLU A 374 25.06 -1.00 9.30
C GLU A 374 24.70 -2.42 9.77
N ALA A 375 24.65 -3.38 8.84
CA ALA A 375 24.36 -4.76 9.15
C ALA A 375 25.38 -5.34 10.15
N ARG A 376 26.67 -5.07 9.94
CA ARG A 376 27.76 -5.52 10.82
C ARG A 376 27.73 -4.85 12.19
N LEU A 377 27.54 -3.54 12.26
CA LEU A 377 27.64 -2.78 13.51
C LEU A 377 26.37 -2.88 14.37
N LEU A 378 25.19 -2.93 13.76
CA LEU A 378 23.91 -2.82 14.47
C LEU A 378 23.10 -4.13 14.46
N MET A 379 23.16 -4.89 13.37
CA MET A 379 22.25 -6.02 13.16
C MET A 379 22.88 -7.39 13.41
N LEU A 380 24.20 -7.47 13.57
CA LEU A 380 24.89 -8.73 13.80
C LEU A 380 24.30 -9.44 15.03
N SER A 381 24.04 -10.74 14.91
CA SER A 381 23.38 -11.51 15.98
C SER A 381 24.14 -11.44 17.32
N ALA A 382 25.47 -11.36 17.28
CA ALA A 382 26.32 -11.21 18.46
C ALA A 382 26.06 -9.90 19.26
N HIS A 383 25.49 -8.86 18.65
CA HIS A 383 25.13 -7.63 19.35
C HIS A 383 23.72 -7.69 19.96
N ASN A 384 22.89 -8.62 19.50
CA ASN A 384 21.46 -8.68 19.78
C ASN A 384 21.10 -9.74 20.83
N ILE A 385 21.82 -9.73 21.97
CA ILE A 385 21.70 -10.75 23.02
C ILE A 385 20.54 -10.43 24.00
N LEU A 386 20.17 -9.16 24.17
CA LEU A 386 19.13 -8.73 25.11
C LEU A 386 17.82 -8.38 24.40
N ASN A 387 16.71 -8.71 25.03
CA ASN A 387 15.38 -8.35 24.57
C ASN A 387 15.16 -6.83 24.76
N PRO A 388 14.76 -6.09 23.72
CA PRO A 388 14.50 -4.65 23.84
C PRO A 388 13.37 -4.28 24.79
N LYS A 389 12.44 -5.21 25.06
CA LYS A 389 11.25 -4.95 25.88
C LYS A 389 11.58 -4.86 27.37
N ASP A 390 12.41 -5.77 27.87
CA ASP A 390 12.62 -6.00 29.31
C ASP A 390 14.09 -6.21 29.70
N GLY A 391 15.01 -6.16 28.75
CA GLY A 391 16.45 -6.34 29.00
C GLY A 391 16.86 -7.77 29.35
N ARG A 392 15.95 -8.75 29.26
CA ARG A 392 16.29 -10.15 29.54
C ARG A 392 17.10 -10.76 28.40
N PRO A 393 18.07 -11.65 28.67
CA PRO A 393 18.79 -12.38 27.63
C PRO A 393 17.84 -13.22 26.76
N VAL A 394 18.05 -13.16 25.44
CA VAL A 394 17.30 -13.94 24.43
C VAL A 394 18.12 -15.13 23.95
N ALA A 395 19.44 -14.97 23.81
CA ALA A 395 20.35 -16.04 23.41
C ALA A 395 20.72 -16.92 24.63
N ILE A 396 19.72 -17.59 25.20
CA ILE A 396 19.90 -18.53 26.31
C ILE A 396 19.96 -19.98 25.78
N PRO A 397 20.76 -20.86 26.39
CA PRO A 397 20.68 -22.29 26.13
C PRO A 397 19.27 -22.81 26.42
N THR A 398 18.76 -23.69 25.55
CA THR A 398 17.43 -24.31 25.70
C THR A 398 17.53 -25.83 25.63
N GLN A 399 16.49 -26.52 26.12
CA GLN A 399 16.29 -27.97 25.98
C GLN A 399 17.55 -28.78 26.35
N ASP A 400 18.15 -29.45 25.36
CA ASP A 400 19.23 -30.43 25.53
C ASP A 400 20.49 -29.81 26.16
N MET A 401 20.79 -28.54 25.85
CA MET A 401 21.93 -27.83 26.44
C MET A 401 21.75 -27.68 27.96
N VAL A 402 20.52 -27.38 28.40
CA VAL A 402 20.18 -27.23 29.82
C VAL A 402 20.19 -28.59 30.50
N LEU A 403 19.63 -29.62 29.85
CA LEU A 403 19.62 -30.98 30.38
C LEU A 403 21.03 -31.54 30.56
N GLY A 404 21.94 -31.32 29.59
CA GLY A 404 23.33 -31.73 29.68
C GLY A 404 24.05 -31.06 30.85
N CYS A 405 23.90 -29.73 31.00
CA CYS A 405 24.47 -29.01 32.13
C CYS A 405 23.88 -29.52 33.46
N TYR A 406 22.56 -29.64 33.55
CA TYR A 406 21.88 -30.14 34.75
C TYR A 406 22.36 -31.53 35.16
N TYR A 407 22.45 -32.46 34.21
CA TYR A 407 22.91 -33.82 34.46
C TYR A 407 24.35 -33.86 34.98
N LEU A 408 25.24 -33.05 34.38
CA LEU A 408 26.64 -32.98 34.79
C LEU A 408 26.84 -32.34 36.17
N THR A 409 25.91 -31.47 36.59
CA THR A 409 25.95 -30.81 37.90
C THR A 409 25.17 -31.52 39.00
N LEU A 410 24.58 -32.68 38.71
CA LEU A 410 23.77 -33.42 39.68
C LEU A 410 24.66 -34.24 40.62
N GLU A 411 24.58 -33.97 41.92
CA GLU A 411 25.29 -34.72 42.95
C GLU A 411 24.62 -36.07 43.20
N ARG A 412 25.43 -37.12 43.42
CA ARG A 412 24.96 -38.48 43.72
C ARG A 412 25.70 -39.02 44.92
N ASP A 413 24.95 -39.31 45.99
CA ASP A 413 25.48 -39.95 47.19
C ASP A 413 26.00 -41.37 46.86
N GLY A 414 27.16 -41.74 47.41
CA GLY A 414 27.79 -43.04 47.19
C GLY A 414 28.46 -43.20 45.82
N ALA A 415 28.74 -42.10 45.12
CA ALA A 415 29.38 -42.15 43.80
C ALA A 415 30.87 -42.56 43.88
N LYS A 416 31.38 -43.17 42.81
CA LYS A 416 32.79 -43.55 42.72
C LYS A 416 33.68 -42.30 42.80
N GLY A 417 34.62 -42.29 43.74
CA GLY A 417 35.51 -41.15 43.95
C GLY A 417 34.95 -40.07 44.89
N GLU A 418 33.84 -40.34 45.59
CA GLU A 418 33.31 -39.45 46.63
C GLU A 418 34.38 -39.17 47.70
N GLY A 419 34.58 -37.88 48.02
CA GLY A 419 35.59 -37.41 48.98
C GLY A 419 37.01 -37.25 48.43
N MET A 420 37.25 -37.50 47.13
CA MET A 420 38.55 -37.21 46.51
C MET A 420 38.80 -35.70 46.39
N VAL A 421 40.07 -35.31 46.57
CA VAL A 421 40.50 -33.91 46.45
C VAL A 421 41.42 -33.80 45.23
N PHE A 422 41.05 -32.93 44.30
CA PHE A 422 41.82 -32.63 43.09
C PHE A 422 42.52 -31.28 43.23
N LYS A 423 43.72 -31.15 42.67
CA LYS A 423 44.51 -29.91 42.68
C LYS A 423 43.94 -28.84 41.75
N ASP A 424 43.34 -29.25 40.63
CA ASP A 424 42.77 -28.39 39.59
C ASP A 424 41.70 -29.12 38.75
N ALA A 425 41.06 -28.39 37.83
CA ALA A 425 40.04 -28.94 36.94
C ALA A 425 40.59 -29.93 35.92
N GLU A 426 41.87 -29.83 35.54
CA GLU A 426 42.48 -30.75 34.58
C GLU A 426 42.69 -32.13 35.19
N GLU A 427 43.13 -32.20 36.46
CA GLU A 427 43.26 -33.44 37.20
C GLU A 427 41.91 -34.13 37.41
N ALA A 428 40.87 -33.35 37.74
CA ALA A 428 39.51 -33.86 37.85
C ALA A 428 38.99 -34.42 36.50
N LEU A 429 39.26 -33.72 35.39
CA LEU A 429 38.89 -34.19 34.03
C LEU A 429 39.69 -35.44 33.63
N LEU A 430 40.97 -35.52 33.98
CA LEU A 430 41.80 -36.69 33.71
C LEU A 430 41.25 -37.91 34.47
N ALA A 431 40.99 -37.75 35.77
CA ALA A 431 40.39 -38.80 36.60
C ALA A 431 39.04 -39.27 36.04
N TYR A 432 38.17 -38.35 35.63
CA TYR A 432 36.89 -38.69 35.00
C TYR A 432 37.07 -39.49 33.70
N ARG A 433 38.04 -39.12 32.85
CA ARG A 433 38.31 -39.80 31.57
C ARG A 433 38.94 -41.18 31.73
N THR A 434 39.74 -41.39 32.78
CA THR A 434 40.37 -42.69 33.06
C THR A 434 39.44 -43.68 33.76
N GLY A 435 38.26 -43.22 34.20
CA GLY A 435 37.31 -43.98 35.00
C GLY A 435 37.82 -44.20 36.42
#